data_AF-A0A9P6P6J3-F1
#
_entry.id   AF-A0A9P6P6J3-F1
#
_cell.length_a   1.000
_cell.length_b   1.000
_cell.length_c   1.000
_cell.angle_alpha   90.00
_cell.angle_beta   90.00
_cell.angle_gamma   90.00
#
_symmetry.space_group_name_H-M   'P 1'
#
loop_
_entity.id
_entity.type
_entity.pdbx_description
1 polymer ?
#
loop_
_entity_poly.entity_id
_entity_poly.type
_entity_poly.pdbx_seq_one_letter_code
_entity_poly.pdbx_strand_id
1 'polypeptide(L)'
;MMAWRMPASYRRFLWFCTALSIALFALVAGETYAYIFLSTLPHSSLDAFVYVYSWVGSIYIMDAITDYILYRKVRSHPLASTFKLYFFMIYFIFYRNLFARLRSVDQFAIVQLGSFLWVCLYYPLAMTKYTHHWLVRLFGTTLTYDEYKLKIGRSFYLRNLAENTTMLGFLCWVNILHFGPNRAAFPYFDFDRQVSDESPYTHKMTFIAALIIWTSELTSAYITRHTFKRVFRHSVTEQAIREFTQYPEMIVGYILVMVHVMQNILLALIQLDFAPL
;
A
#
# COMPACT_ATOMS: atom_id res chain seq x y z
N MET A 1 16.88 33.53 -30.69
CA MET A 1 16.58 32.23 -30.05
C MET A 1 15.60 32.47 -28.90
N MET A 2 14.29 32.32 -29.15
CA MET A 2 13.26 32.49 -28.12
C MET A 2 13.37 31.37 -27.10
N ALA A 3 14.04 31.63 -25.98
CA ALA A 3 13.94 30.76 -24.82
C ALA A 3 12.50 30.82 -24.33
N TRP A 4 11.72 29.77 -24.60
CA TRP A 4 10.36 29.60 -24.11
C TRP A 4 10.40 29.65 -22.57
N ARG A 5 10.18 30.82 -21.98
CA ARG A 5 10.15 31.02 -20.53
C ARG A 5 8.84 30.45 -19.99
N MET A 6 8.77 29.12 -19.91
CA MET A 6 7.65 28.45 -19.24
C MET A 6 7.56 28.99 -17.80
N PRO A 7 6.38 29.49 -17.37
CA PRO A 7 6.18 29.91 -16.00
C PRO A 7 6.53 28.77 -15.02
N ALA A 8 7.14 29.11 -13.89
CA ALA A 8 7.55 28.11 -12.91
C ALA A 8 6.36 27.28 -12.38
N SER A 9 5.15 27.86 -12.32
CA SER A 9 3.90 27.17 -12.00
C SER A 9 3.54 26.10 -13.03
N TYR A 10 3.60 26.43 -14.33
CA TYR A 10 3.32 25.48 -15.41
C TYR A 10 4.29 24.30 -15.39
N ARG A 11 5.58 24.55 -15.13
CA ARG A 11 6.58 23.48 -14.99
C ARG A 11 6.26 22.56 -13.79
N ARG A 12 5.84 23.11 -12.65
CA ARG A 12 5.42 22.30 -11.49
C ARG A 12 4.17 21.48 -11.79
N PHE A 13 3.22 22.07 -12.51
CA PHE A 13 2.02 21.38 -12.96
C PHE A 13 2.34 20.21 -13.89
N LEU A 14 3.23 20.39 -14.87
CA LEU A 14 3.66 19.28 -15.73
C LEU A 14 4.31 18.13 -14.94
N TRP A 15 5.17 18.44 -13.98
CA TRP A 15 5.75 17.42 -13.09
C TRP A 15 4.71 16.72 -12.23
N PHE A 16 3.68 17.45 -11.78
CA PHE A 16 2.54 16.86 -11.10
C PHE A 16 1.76 15.92 -12.03
N CYS A 17 1.48 16.32 -13.27
CA CYS A 17 0.84 15.46 -14.26
C CYS A 17 1.66 14.19 -14.51
N THR A 18 2.99 14.29 -14.60
CA THR A 18 3.86 13.10 -14.71
C THR A 18 3.73 12.17 -13.50
N ALA A 19 3.77 12.72 -12.28
CA ALA A 19 3.56 11.93 -11.06
C ALA A 19 2.18 11.26 -11.04
N LEU A 20 1.14 11.97 -11.47
CA LEU A 20 -0.22 11.44 -11.59
C LEU A 20 -0.30 10.32 -12.64
N SER A 21 0.33 10.49 -13.80
CA SER A 21 0.40 9.46 -14.84
C SER A 21 1.09 8.19 -14.35
N ILE A 22 2.18 8.32 -13.58
CA ILE A 22 2.87 7.17 -12.96
C ILE A 22 1.93 6.47 -11.96
N ALA A 23 1.23 7.23 -11.12
CA ALA A 23 0.29 6.66 -10.15
C ALA A 23 -0.87 5.92 -10.83
N LEU A 24 -1.48 6.51 -11.87
CA LEU A 24 -2.54 5.87 -12.65
C LEU A 24 -2.04 4.64 -13.41
N PHE A 25 -0.82 4.71 -13.97
CA PHE A 25 -0.17 3.56 -14.58
C PHE A 25 0.02 2.43 -13.58
N ALA A 26 0.36 2.72 -12.31
CA ALA A 26 0.50 1.71 -11.26
C ALA A 26 -0.77 0.88 -11.10
N LEU A 27 -1.92 1.56 -11.09
CA LEU A 27 -3.21 0.93 -10.93
C LEU A 27 -3.52 0.05 -12.14
N VAL A 28 -3.45 0.60 -13.35
CA VAL A 28 -3.78 -0.15 -14.59
C VAL A 28 -2.81 -1.31 -14.82
N ALA A 29 -1.50 -1.09 -14.61
CA ALA A 29 -0.50 -2.13 -14.74
C ALA A 29 -0.71 -3.23 -13.69
N GLY A 30 -1.10 -2.88 -12.47
CA GLY A 30 -1.41 -3.87 -11.42
C GLY A 30 -2.59 -4.75 -11.78
N GLU A 31 -3.67 -4.17 -12.30
CA GLU A 31 -4.84 -4.92 -12.78
C GLU A 31 -4.49 -5.81 -13.98
N THR A 32 -3.75 -5.27 -14.95
CA THR A 32 -3.29 -6.03 -16.12
C THR A 32 -2.38 -7.18 -15.69
N TYR A 33 -1.47 -6.92 -14.77
CA TYR A 33 -0.57 -7.92 -14.21
C TYR A 33 -1.38 -9.03 -13.52
N ALA A 34 -2.40 -8.67 -12.72
CA ALA A 34 -3.30 -9.61 -12.05
C ALA A 34 -4.09 -10.47 -13.05
N TYR A 35 -4.59 -9.87 -14.12
CA TYR A 35 -5.29 -10.56 -15.19
C TYR A 35 -4.38 -11.60 -15.89
N ILE A 36 -3.17 -11.20 -16.30
CA ILE A 36 -2.21 -12.10 -16.98
C ILE A 36 -1.88 -13.31 -16.11
N PHE A 37 -1.70 -13.12 -14.81
CA PHE A 37 -1.43 -14.21 -13.87
C PHE A 37 -2.58 -15.20 -13.79
N LEU A 38 -3.82 -14.69 -13.71
CA LEU A 38 -5.01 -15.53 -13.68
C LEU A 38 -5.24 -16.26 -15.01
N SER A 39 -4.90 -15.66 -16.15
CA SER A 39 -5.07 -16.28 -17.47
C SER A 39 -4.02 -17.36 -17.78
N THR A 40 -2.95 -17.46 -16.98
CA THR A 40 -1.81 -18.37 -17.22
C THR A 40 -1.75 -19.54 -16.22
N LEU A 41 -2.84 -19.79 -15.48
CA LEU A 41 -2.96 -20.95 -14.59
C LEU A 41 -2.77 -22.28 -15.36
N PRO A 42 -2.22 -23.34 -14.73
CA PRO A 42 -1.84 -23.46 -13.31
C PRO A 42 -0.40 -23.02 -13.02
N HIS A 43 -0.21 -22.35 -11.87
CA HIS A 43 1.10 -21.85 -11.41
C HIS A 43 1.63 -22.65 -10.21
N SER A 44 2.96 -22.78 -10.11
CA SER A 44 3.60 -23.27 -8.89
C SER A 44 3.55 -22.21 -7.78
N SER A 45 3.71 -22.65 -6.52
CA SER A 45 3.81 -21.76 -5.37
C SER A 45 5.00 -20.79 -5.46
N LEU A 46 6.08 -21.20 -6.14
CA LEU A 46 7.25 -20.34 -6.41
C LEU A 46 6.90 -19.23 -7.42
N ASP A 47 6.16 -19.56 -8.47
CA ASP A 47 5.75 -18.60 -9.49
C ASP A 47 4.85 -17.51 -8.88
N ALA A 48 3.91 -17.90 -8.02
CA ALA A 48 3.07 -16.97 -7.26
C ALA A 48 3.90 -16.05 -6.35
N PHE A 49 4.94 -16.58 -5.70
CA PHE A 49 5.84 -15.77 -4.86
C PHE A 49 6.63 -14.74 -5.69
N VAL A 50 7.32 -15.18 -6.74
CA VAL A 50 8.12 -14.29 -7.60
C VAL A 50 7.25 -13.21 -8.24
N TYR A 51 6.07 -13.61 -8.72
CA TYR A 51 5.08 -12.72 -9.28
C TYR A 51 4.74 -11.57 -8.32
N VAL A 52 4.41 -11.88 -7.06
CA VAL A 52 4.05 -10.88 -6.06
C VAL A 52 5.21 -9.96 -5.74
N TYR A 53 6.38 -10.52 -5.43
CA TYR A 53 7.50 -9.70 -4.96
C TYR A 53 8.07 -8.82 -6.08
N SER A 54 7.96 -9.25 -7.34
CA SER A 54 8.30 -8.40 -8.49
C SER A 54 7.36 -7.19 -8.61
N TRP A 55 6.05 -7.39 -8.38
CA TRP A 55 5.07 -6.31 -8.37
C TRP A 55 5.24 -5.36 -7.19
N VAL A 56 5.46 -5.91 -5.98
CA VAL A 56 5.77 -5.13 -4.78
C VAL A 56 7.01 -4.26 -5.01
N GLY A 57 8.07 -4.83 -5.59
CA GLY A 57 9.27 -4.07 -5.96
C GLY A 57 8.98 -2.94 -6.94
N SER A 58 8.15 -3.23 -7.96
CA SER A 58 7.71 -2.22 -8.95
C SER A 58 6.95 -1.06 -8.29
N ILE A 59 6.03 -1.34 -7.37
CA ILE A 59 5.31 -0.30 -6.60
C ILE A 59 6.30 0.56 -5.81
N TYR A 60 7.27 -0.05 -5.11
CA TYR A 60 8.25 0.71 -4.34
C TYR A 60 9.13 1.61 -5.21
N ILE A 61 9.52 1.14 -6.40
CA ILE A 61 10.28 1.94 -7.37
C ILE A 61 9.44 3.13 -7.82
N MET A 62 8.16 2.91 -8.15
CA MET A 62 7.26 3.96 -8.60
C MET A 62 6.92 4.97 -7.51
N ASP A 63 6.75 4.53 -6.27
CA ASP A 63 6.63 5.39 -5.08
C ASP A 63 7.89 6.25 -4.94
N ALA A 64 9.09 5.67 -5.03
CA ALA A 64 10.34 6.40 -4.91
C ALA A 64 10.51 7.47 -6.02
N ILE A 65 10.17 7.14 -7.26
CA ILE A 65 10.21 8.09 -8.39
C ILE A 65 9.20 9.21 -8.17
N THR A 66 7.97 8.87 -7.80
CA THR A 66 6.90 9.86 -7.57
C THR A 66 7.24 10.77 -6.39
N ASP A 67 7.72 10.21 -5.29
CA ASP A 67 8.18 10.94 -4.11
C ASP A 67 9.31 11.91 -4.47
N TYR A 68 10.28 11.48 -5.28
CA TYR A 68 11.34 12.36 -5.79
C TYR A 68 10.81 13.53 -6.63
N ILE A 69 9.87 13.26 -7.54
CA ILE A 69 9.24 14.29 -8.38
C ILE A 69 8.49 15.30 -7.51
N LEU A 70 7.66 14.82 -6.58
CA LEU A 70 6.80 15.67 -5.75
C LEU A 70 7.61 16.52 -4.77
N TYR A 71 8.65 15.96 -4.14
CA TYR A 71 9.51 16.73 -3.23
C TYR A 71 10.43 17.71 -3.95
N ARG A 72 11.11 17.31 -5.03
CA ARG A 72 12.16 18.14 -5.65
C ARG A 72 11.62 19.09 -6.72
N LYS A 73 10.64 18.64 -7.51
CA LYS A 73 10.14 19.41 -8.66
C LYS A 73 8.89 20.20 -8.31
N VAL A 74 7.87 19.55 -7.72
CA VAL A 74 6.61 20.19 -7.34
C VAL A 74 6.75 21.01 -6.05
N ARG A 75 7.55 20.51 -5.10
CA ARG A 75 7.79 21.11 -3.77
C ARG A 75 6.52 21.25 -2.94
N SER A 76 5.62 20.26 -3.03
CA SER A 76 4.40 20.21 -2.24
C SER A 76 4.43 19.03 -1.29
N HIS A 77 4.53 19.34 0.01
CA HIS A 77 4.58 18.34 1.08
C HIS A 77 3.24 17.63 1.30
N PRO A 78 2.08 18.33 1.37
CA PRO A 78 0.77 17.68 1.43
C PRO A 78 0.57 16.69 0.29
N LEU A 79 0.93 17.10 -0.92
CA LEU A 79 0.74 16.29 -2.12
C LEU A 79 1.65 15.05 -2.13
N ALA A 80 2.92 15.21 -1.76
CA ALA A 80 3.85 14.08 -1.62
C ALA A 80 3.34 13.05 -0.62
N SER A 81 2.79 13.51 0.51
CA SER A 81 2.26 12.63 1.55
C SER A 81 0.99 11.91 1.09
N THR A 82 0.11 12.58 0.35
CA THR A 82 -1.10 11.98 -0.25
C THR A 82 -0.76 10.91 -1.30
N PHE A 83 0.20 11.15 -2.19
CA PHE A 83 0.64 10.14 -3.16
C PHE A 83 1.33 8.95 -2.49
N LYS A 84 2.09 9.20 -1.43
CA LYS A 84 2.70 8.12 -0.64
C LYS A 84 1.64 7.22 0.00
N LEU A 85 0.55 7.82 0.51
CA LEU A 85 -0.60 7.07 0.99
C LEU A 85 -1.26 6.26 -0.15
N TYR A 86 -1.42 6.85 -1.32
CA TYR A 86 -1.98 6.16 -2.50
C TYR A 86 -1.17 4.89 -2.86
N PHE A 87 0.15 4.98 -2.95
CA PHE A 87 0.99 3.81 -3.23
C PHE A 87 0.95 2.78 -2.10
N PHE A 88 0.89 3.20 -0.82
CA PHE A 88 0.69 2.27 0.28
C PHE A 88 -0.66 1.55 0.21
N MET A 89 -1.75 2.27 -0.11
CA MET A 89 -3.06 1.67 -0.30
C MET A 89 -3.03 0.61 -1.40
N ILE A 90 -2.46 0.92 -2.58
CA ILE A 90 -2.30 -0.04 -3.68
C ILE A 90 -1.51 -1.27 -3.20
N TYR A 91 -0.35 -1.06 -2.58
CA TYR A 91 0.48 -2.14 -2.07
C TYR A 91 -0.29 -3.08 -1.14
N PHE A 92 -0.96 -2.54 -0.12
CA PHE A 92 -1.66 -3.37 0.85
C PHE A 92 -2.82 -4.13 0.25
N ILE A 93 -3.51 -3.58 -0.75
CA ILE A 93 -4.64 -4.30 -1.32
C ILE A 93 -4.17 -5.45 -2.19
N PHE A 94 -3.11 -5.26 -3.00
CA PHE A 94 -2.50 -6.38 -3.71
C PHE A 94 -2.00 -7.45 -2.73
N TYR A 95 -1.39 -7.02 -1.62
CA TYR A 95 -0.97 -7.92 -0.55
C TYR A 95 -2.15 -8.70 0.07
N ARG A 96 -3.31 -8.06 0.32
CA ARG A 96 -4.52 -8.74 0.82
C ARG A 96 -5.16 -9.68 -0.20
N ASN A 97 -5.27 -9.25 -1.45
CA ASN A 97 -5.86 -10.05 -2.53
C ASN A 97 -5.02 -11.30 -2.80
N LEU A 98 -3.69 -11.20 -2.63
CA LEU A 98 -2.81 -12.35 -2.65
C LEU A 98 -3.10 -13.31 -1.48
N PHE A 99 -3.27 -12.79 -0.26
CA PHE A 99 -3.51 -13.64 0.90
C PHE A 99 -4.78 -14.48 0.77
N ALA A 100 -5.85 -13.89 0.25
CA ALA A 100 -7.07 -14.63 0.00
C ALA A 100 -6.93 -15.65 -1.15
N ARG A 101 -5.82 -15.64 -1.91
CA ARG A 101 -5.51 -16.63 -2.97
C ARG A 101 -4.47 -17.69 -2.55
N LEU A 102 -3.69 -17.46 -1.50
CA LEU A 102 -2.70 -18.41 -0.99
C LEU A 102 -3.40 -19.57 -0.27
N ARG A 103 -3.39 -20.75 -0.92
CA ARG A 103 -4.13 -21.94 -0.50
C ARG A 103 -3.46 -22.77 0.62
N SER A 104 -2.46 -22.24 1.34
CA SER A 104 -1.83 -22.93 2.47
C SER A 104 -1.56 -22.04 3.70
N VAL A 105 -1.88 -22.57 4.88
CA VAL A 105 -1.75 -21.87 6.18
C VAL A 105 -0.27 -21.68 6.60
N ASP A 106 0.61 -22.58 6.20
CA ASP A 106 2.04 -22.50 6.54
C ASP A 106 2.77 -21.41 5.76
N GLN A 107 2.51 -21.31 4.44
CA GLN A 107 3.04 -20.21 3.63
C GLN A 107 2.54 -18.85 4.14
N PHE A 108 1.29 -18.82 4.61
CA PHE A 108 0.68 -17.66 5.24
C PHE A 108 1.41 -17.22 6.51
N ALA A 109 1.71 -18.16 7.42
CA ALA A 109 2.41 -17.84 8.66
C ALA A 109 3.83 -17.27 8.39
N ILE A 110 4.54 -17.82 7.41
CA ILE A 110 5.89 -17.38 7.05
C ILE A 110 5.88 -15.96 6.47
N VAL A 111 4.98 -15.67 5.52
CA VAL A 111 4.89 -14.33 4.91
C VAL A 111 4.49 -13.28 5.94
N GLN A 112 3.56 -13.63 6.84
CA GLN A 112 3.13 -12.72 7.91
C GLN A 112 4.23 -12.46 8.93
N LEU A 113 4.96 -13.50 9.35
CA LEU A 113 6.15 -13.35 10.21
C LEU A 113 7.22 -12.50 9.55
N GLY A 114 7.46 -12.70 8.25
CA GLY A 114 8.36 -11.87 7.46
C GLY A 114 7.94 -10.40 7.46
N SER A 115 6.66 -10.10 7.22
CA SER A 115 6.11 -8.74 7.26
C SER A 115 6.21 -8.11 8.66
N PHE A 116 5.89 -8.87 9.71
CA PHE A 116 6.02 -8.46 11.10
C PHE A 116 7.47 -8.08 11.44
N LEU A 117 8.42 -8.98 11.16
CA LEU A 117 9.84 -8.76 11.41
C LEU A 117 10.39 -7.62 10.58
N TRP A 118 9.98 -7.53 9.30
CA TRP A 118 10.35 -6.44 8.43
C TRP A 118 9.94 -5.11 9.05
N VAL A 119 8.68 -4.93 9.45
CA VAL A 119 8.24 -3.66 10.05
C VAL A 119 8.99 -3.35 11.35
N CYS A 120 9.15 -4.33 12.23
CA CYS A 120 9.82 -4.14 13.52
C CYS A 120 11.32 -3.89 13.43
N LEU A 121 12.01 -4.39 12.40
CA LEU A 121 13.46 -4.23 12.23
C LEU A 121 13.80 -3.13 11.23
N TYR A 122 13.19 -3.14 10.06
CA TYR A 122 13.50 -2.22 8.96
C TYR A 122 13.28 -0.77 9.35
N TYR A 123 12.13 -0.42 9.92
CA TYR A 123 11.80 0.98 10.23
C TYR A 123 12.73 1.58 11.31
N PRO A 124 13.01 0.88 12.43
CA PRO A 124 14.04 1.31 13.38
C PRO A 124 15.43 1.41 12.78
N LEU A 125 15.87 0.43 11.98
CA LEU A 125 17.17 0.45 11.33
C LEU A 125 17.29 1.61 10.32
N ALA A 126 16.23 1.85 9.53
CA ALA A 126 16.16 2.95 8.58
C ALA A 126 16.30 4.31 9.26
N MET A 127 15.75 4.46 10.48
CA MET A 127 15.79 5.71 11.23
C MET A 127 17.16 6.02 11.90
N THR A 128 18.11 5.07 11.86
CA THR A 128 19.45 5.28 12.42
C THR A 128 20.27 6.30 11.63
N LYS A 129 21.21 6.98 12.32
CA LYS A 129 22.16 7.91 11.70
C LYS A 129 23.07 7.23 10.68
N TYR A 130 23.38 5.95 10.88
CA TYR A 130 24.20 5.16 9.96
C TYR A 130 23.52 5.05 8.59
N THR A 131 22.24 4.68 8.56
CA THR A 131 21.49 4.57 7.30
C THR A 131 21.40 5.92 6.59
N HIS A 132 21.15 7.01 7.32
CA HIS A 132 21.16 8.36 6.75
C HIS A 132 22.52 8.71 6.13
N HIS A 133 23.62 8.45 6.84
CA HIS A 133 24.97 8.72 6.35
C HIS A 133 25.33 7.91 5.11
N TRP A 134 24.92 6.63 5.06
CA TRP A 134 25.04 5.79 3.88
C TRP A 134 24.23 6.34 2.69
N LEU A 135 22.99 6.78 2.93
CA LEU A 135 22.14 7.37 1.91
C LEU A 135 22.72 8.68 1.35
N VAL A 136 23.31 9.51 2.22
CA VAL A 136 24.00 10.75 1.83
C VAL A 136 25.21 10.43 0.95
N ARG A 137 26.02 9.42 1.32
CA ARG A 137 27.20 9.01 0.54
C ARG A 137 26.85 8.42 -0.83
N LEU A 138 25.83 7.56 -0.91
CA LEU A 138 25.50 6.84 -2.14
C LEU A 138 24.63 7.66 -3.10
N PHE A 139 23.66 8.42 -2.57
CA PHE A 139 22.65 9.10 -3.38
C PHE A 139 22.72 10.62 -3.29
N GLY A 140 23.64 11.20 -2.51
CA GLY A 140 23.79 12.64 -2.39
C GLY A 140 22.57 13.34 -1.78
N THR A 141 21.88 12.68 -0.85
CA THR A 141 20.68 13.24 -0.22
C THR A 141 21.03 14.56 0.49
N THR A 142 20.30 15.64 0.15
CA THR A 142 20.50 16.97 0.75
C THR A 142 19.66 17.20 2.01
N LEU A 143 18.92 16.20 2.48
CA LEU A 143 18.07 16.29 3.67
C LEU A 143 18.92 16.20 4.93
N THR A 144 18.63 17.09 5.87
CA THR A 144 19.19 17.00 7.23
C THR A 144 18.71 15.72 7.92
N TYR A 145 19.44 15.26 8.94
CA TYR A 145 19.03 14.06 9.68
C TYR A 145 17.63 14.20 10.29
N ASP A 146 17.28 15.38 10.79
CA ASP A 146 15.97 15.64 11.39
C ASP A 146 14.84 15.61 10.36
N GLU A 147 15.05 16.19 9.17
CA GLU A 147 14.09 16.08 8.06
C GLU A 147 13.93 14.64 7.57
N TYR A 148 15.02 13.88 7.51
CA TYR A 148 14.99 12.46 7.15
C TYR A 148 14.20 11.64 8.18
N LYS A 149 14.45 11.90 9.47
CA LYS A 149 13.75 11.27 10.58
C LYS A 149 12.24 11.55 10.54
N LEU A 150 11.84 12.79 10.25
CA LEU A 150 10.44 13.17 10.02
C LEU A 150 9.86 12.43 8.81
N LYS A 151 10.60 12.32 7.71
CA LYS A 151 10.16 11.58 6.51
C LYS A 151 9.89 10.11 6.82
N ILE A 152 10.80 9.43 7.54
CA ILE A 152 10.62 8.03 7.94
C ILE A 152 9.43 7.87 8.89
N GLY A 153 9.30 8.74 9.89
CA GLY A 153 8.17 8.74 10.82
C GLY A 153 6.83 8.89 10.12
N ARG A 154 6.73 9.81 9.15
CA ARG A 154 5.52 9.99 8.32
C ARG A 154 5.25 8.78 7.44
N SER A 155 6.27 8.26 6.76
CA SER A 155 6.11 7.06 5.92
C SER A 155 5.57 5.89 6.73
N PHE A 156 6.02 5.72 7.97
CA PHE A 156 5.51 4.70 8.87
C PHE A 156 4.07 5.00 9.33
N TYR A 157 3.73 6.27 9.63
CA TYR A 157 2.35 6.65 9.92
C TYR A 157 1.39 6.31 8.78
N LEU A 158 1.74 6.71 7.55
CA LEU A 158 0.92 6.48 6.35
C LEU A 158 0.79 5.01 6.02
N ARG A 159 1.86 4.23 6.21
CA ARG A 159 1.82 2.77 6.10
C ARG A 159 0.78 2.18 7.05
N ASN A 160 0.85 2.51 8.34
CA ASN A 160 -0.13 2.01 9.33
C ASN A 160 -1.56 2.44 8.99
N LEU A 161 -1.74 3.66 8.47
CA LEU A 161 -3.06 4.14 8.06
C LEU A 161 -3.61 3.27 6.92
N ALA A 162 -2.80 3.00 5.89
CA ALA A 162 -3.19 2.13 4.79
C ALA A 162 -3.43 0.68 5.22
N GLU A 163 -2.60 0.12 6.11
CA GLU A 163 -2.78 -1.23 6.68
C GLU A 163 -4.17 -1.39 7.31
N ASN A 164 -4.54 -0.44 8.18
CA ASN A 164 -5.83 -0.49 8.89
C ASN A 164 -7.01 -0.27 7.95
N THR A 165 -6.94 0.73 7.07
CA THR A 165 -8.03 1.04 6.15
C THR A 165 -8.31 -0.12 5.19
N THR A 166 -7.27 -0.72 4.63
CA THR A 166 -7.41 -1.83 3.69
C THR A 166 -7.90 -3.11 4.38
N MET A 167 -7.48 -3.38 5.62
CA MET A 167 -7.97 -4.51 6.39
C MET A 167 -9.44 -4.35 6.78
N LEU A 168 -9.84 -3.16 7.26
CA LEU A 168 -11.23 -2.86 7.53
C LEU A 168 -12.09 -3.00 6.27
N GLY A 169 -11.63 -2.46 5.14
CA GLY A 169 -12.28 -2.62 3.84
C GLY A 169 -12.46 -4.09 3.47
N PHE A 170 -11.40 -4.89 3.59
CA PHE A 170 -11.43 -6.32 3.32
C PHE A 170 -12.43 -7.07 4.20
N LEU A 171 -12.41 -6.86 5.53
CA LEU A 171 -13.34 -7.48 6.46
C LEU A 171 -14.80 -7.09 6.16
N CYS A 172 -15.05 -5.83 5.82
CA CYS A 172 -16.37 -5.36 5.40
C CYS A 172 -16.82 -6.06 4.11
N TRP A 173 -15.96 -6.14 3.09
CA TRP A 173 -16.30 -6.79 1.82
C TRP A 173 -16.57 -8.29 2.00
N VAL A 174 -15.73 -8.99 2.76
CA VAL A 174 -15.92 -10.42 3.05
C VAL A 174 -17.28 -10.69 3.68
N ASN A 175 -17.78 -9.82 4.57
CA ASN A 175 -19.11 -10.00 5.16
C ASN A 175 -20.24 -9.52 4.23
N ILE A 176 -20.15 -8.29 3.72
CA ILE A 176 -21.23 -7.66 2.95
C ILE A 176 -21.47 -8.38 1.62
N LEU A 177 -20.41 -8.80 0.91
CA LEU A 177 -20.54 -9.43 -0.40
C LEU A 177 -20.86 -10.93 -0.30
N HIS A 178 -20.45 -11.59 0.78
CA HIS A 178 -20.79 -12.98 1.02
C HIS A 178 -22.26 -13.18 1.40
N PHE A 179 -22.81 -12.30 2.26
CA PHE A 179 -24.21 -12.35 2.69
C PHE A 179 -25.15 -11.44 1.88
N GLY A 180 -24.61 -10.60 0.99
CA GLY A 180 -25.37 -9.61 0.26
C GLY A 180 -26.04 -10.13 -1.02
N PRO A 181 -27.02 -9.39 -1.55
CA PRO A 181 -27.72 -9.75 -2.79
C PRO A 181 -26.79 -9.72 -4.03
N ASN A 182 -25.68 -8.97 -3.96
CA ASN A 182 -24.71 -8.84 -5.05
C ASN A 182 -23.69 -9.99 -5.11
N ARG A 183 -23.84 -11.04 -4.30
CA ARG A 183 -22.92 -12.20 -4.27
C ARG A 183 -22.64 -12.77 -5.67
N ALA A 184 -23.65 -12.81 -6.53
CA ALA A 184 -23.51 -13.32 -7.91
C ALA A 184 -22.55 -12.49 -8.78
N ALA A 185 -22.46 -11.18 -8.56
CA ALA A 185 -21.53 -10.30 -9.29
C ALA A 185 -20.08 -10.40 -8.78
N PHE A 186 -19.89 -11.00 -7.61
CA PHE A 186 -18.61 -11.14 -6.92
C PHE A 186 -18.33 -12.60 -6.52
N PRO A 187 -18.14 -13.51 -7.49
CA PRO A 187 -17.90 -14.92 -7.20
C PRO A 187 -16.63 -15.15 -6.36
N TYR A 188 -15.71 -14.19 -6.31
CA TYR A 188 -14.55 -14.20 -5.42
C TYR A 188 -14.89 -14.29 -3.92
N PHE A 189 -16.03 -13.74 -3.48
CA PHE A 189 -16.48 -13.77 -2.09
C PHE A 189 -17.55 -14.85 -1.83
N ASP A 190 -17.88 -15.66 -2.84
CA ASP A 190 -18.79 -16.81 -2.76
C ASP A 190 -18.01 -18.07 -2.32
N PHE A 191 -17.61 -18.11 -1.05
CA PHE A 191 -16.80 -19.19 -0.50
C PHE A 191 -17.52 -20.55 -0.47
N ASP A 192 -18.86 -20.59 -0.36
CA ASP A 192 -19.60 -21.86 -0.20
C ASP A 192 -19.70 -22.67 -1.50
N ARG A 193 -19.67 -22.00 -2.67
CA ARG A 193 -19.66 -22.69 -3.98
C ARG A 193 -18.28 -23.24 -4.36
N GLN A 194 -17.22 -22.77 -3.71
CA GLN A 194 -15.83 -23.13 -4.02
C GLN A 194 -15.25 -24.20 -3.08
N VAL A 195 -16.06 -24.72 -2.15
CA VAL A 195 -15.65 -25.83 -1.28
C VAL A 195 -15.51 -27.10 -2.12
N SER A 196 -14.28 -27.51 -2.35
CA SER A 196 -13.89 -28.74 -3.06
C SER A 196 -12.70 -29.36 -2.31
N ASP A 197 -12.38 -30.63 -2.57
CA ASP A 197 -11.24 -31.33 -1.92
C ASP A 197 -9.89 -30.60 -2.11
N GLU A 198 -9.79 -29.70 -3.09
CA GLU A 198 -8.61 -28.86 -3.37
C GLU A 198 -8.66 -27.45 -2.73
N SER A 199 -9.78 -27.05 -2.12
CA SER A 199 -10.04 -25.70 -1.59
C SER A 199 -10.85 -25.76 -0.28
N PRO A 200 -10.19 -26.00 0.88
CA PRO A 200 -10.86 -26.11 2.18
C PRO A 200 -11.22 -24.75 2.83
N TYR A 201 -11.05 -23.62 2.13
CA TYR A 201 -11.20 -22.28 2.71
C TYR A 201 -12.66 -21.89 2.86
N THR A 202 -13.20 -22.08 4.06
CA THR A 202 -14.52 -21.57 4.45
C THR A 202 -14.45 -20.08 4.79
N HIS A 203 -15.54 -19.32 4.57
CA HIS A 203 -15.71 -17.92 5.00
C HIS A 203 -15.20 -17.67 6.43
N LYS A 204 -15.54 -18.57 7.38
CA LYS A 204 -15.10 -18.47 8.79
C LYS A 204 -13.58 -18.50 8.94
N MET A 205 -12.89 -19.36 8.18
CA MET A 205 -11.43 -19.44 8.25
C MET A 205 -10.78 -18.19 7.67
N THR A 206 -11.26 -17.69 6.53
CA THR A 206 -10.75 -16.45 5.92
C THR A 206 -10.94 -15.25 6.85
N PHE A 207 -12.10 -15.15 7.50
CA PHE A 207 -12.38 -14.08 8.46
C PHE A 207 -11.47 -14.15 9.70
N ILE A 208 -11.32 -15.33 10.31
CA ILE A 208 -10.44 -15.51 11.47
C ILE A 208 -8.98 -15.25 11.10
N ALA A 209 -8.52 -15.76 9.95
CA ALA A 209 -7.17 -15.52 9.46
C ALA A 209 -6.89 -14.03 9.24
N ALA A 210 -7.84 -13.30 8.65
CA ALA A 210 -7.74 -11.85 8.47
C ALA A 210 -7.65 -11.10 9.80
N LEU A 211 -8.42 -11.51 10.83
CA LEU A 211 -8.30 -10.95 12.18
C LEU A 211 -6.94 -11.24 12.82
N ILE A 212 -6.41 -12.45 12.67
CA ILE A 212 -5.08 -12.82 13.17
C ILE A 212 -3.99 -11.97 12.50
N ILE A 213 -4.07 -11.76 11.18
CA ILE A 213 -3.15 -10.84 10.48
C ILE A 213 -3.27 -9.45 11.05
N TRP A 214 -4.49 -8.94 11.17
CA TRP A 214 -4.70 -7.56 11.59
C TRP A 214 -4.15 -7.32 13.00
N THR A 215 -4.39 -8.26 13.92
CA THR A 215 -3.84 -8.19 15.28
C THR A 215 -2.31 -8.28 15.29
N SER A 216 -1.71 -9.11 14.44
CA SER A 216 -0.26 -9.18 14.26
C SER A 216 0.33 -7.85 13.76
N GLU A 217 -0.32 -7.20 12.79
CA GLU A 217 0.11 -5.90 12.25
C GLU A 217 -0.07 -4.75 13.24
N LEU A 218 -1.19 -4.74 13.99
CA LEU A 218 -1.39 -3.79 15.08
C LEU A 218 -0.30 -3.95 16.16
N THR A 219 0.09 -5.19 16.44
CA THR A 219 1.15 -5.48 17.42
C THR A 219 2.51 -5.02 16.91
N SER A 220 2.87 -5.29 15.65
CA SER A 220 4.14 -4.82 15.07
C SER A 220 4.21 -3.29 15.00
N ALA A 221 3.09 -2.65 14.65
CA ALA A 221 2.96 -1.20 14.64
C ALA A 221 3.15 -0.60 16.05
N TYR A 222 2.53 -1.22 17.07
CA TYR A 222 2.67 -0.79 18.46
C TYR A 222 4.12 -0.90 18.94
N ILE A 223 4.77 -2.05 18.71
CA ILE A 223 6.18 -2.27 19.07
C ILE A 223 7.08 -1.23 18.39
N THR A 224 6.87 -1.00 17.10
CA THR A 224 7.70 -0.06 16.32
C THR A 224 7.52 1.39 16.78
N ARG A 225 6.28 1.83 17.06
CA ARG A 225 6.01 3.16 17.66
C ARG A 225 6.71 3.33 18.99
N HIS A 226 6.69 2.29 19.81
CA HIS A 226 7.33 2.31 21.11
C HIS A 226 8.86 2.38 21.00
N THR A 227 9.44 1.63 20.07
CA THR A 227 10.87 1.71 19.73
C THR A 227 11.26 3.11 19.27
N PHE A 228 10.46 3.75 18.40
CA PHE A 228 10.69 5.13 17.98
C PHE A 228 10.66 6.14 19.13
N LYS A 229 9.69 5.98 20.05
CA LYS A 229 9.57 6.85 21.22
C LYS A 229 10.74 6.67 22.19
N ARG A 230 11.16 5.43 22.47
CA ARG A 230 12.22 5.13 23.44
C ARG A 230 13.63 5.35 22.91
N VAL A 231 13.95 4.78 21.74
CA VAL A 231 15.32 4.78 21.19
C VAL A 231 15.62 6.10 20.49
N PHE A 232 14.68 6.60 19.69
CA PHE A 232 14.92 7.77 18.85
C PHE A 232 14.31 9.07 19.41
N ARG A 233 13.65 9.01 20.57
CA ARG A 233 12.93 10.14 21.20
C ARG A 233 12.00 10.84 20.20
N HIS A 234 11.30 10.05 19.38
CA HIS A 234 10.45 10.55 18.30
C HIS A 234 9.04 9.99 18.43
N SER A 235 8.07 10.89 18.52
CA SER A 235 6.66 10.50 18.58
C SER A 235 6.03 10.67 17.20
N VAL A 236 5.71 9.54 16.55
CA VAL A 236 5.03 9.53 15.24
C VAL A 236 3.64 10.15 15.33
N THR A 237 2.93 9.89 16.43
CA THR A 237 1.57 10.41 16.63
C THR A 237 1.59 11.93 16.83
N GLU A 238 2.52 12.43 17.64
CA GLU A 238 2.67 13.87 17.86
C GLU A 238 3.10 14.59 16.58
N GLN A 239 4.00 13.97 15.79
CA GLN A 239 4.36 14.46 14.47
C GLN A 239 3.12 14.56 13.56
N ALA A 240 2.30 13.51 13.46
CA ALA A 240 1.12 13.51 12.61
C ALA A 240 0.12 14.61 13.01
N ILE A 241 -0.13 14.79 14.32
CA ILE A 241 -1.01 15.86 14.83
C ILE A 241 -0.46 17.24 14.45
N ARG A 242 0.84 17.47 14.59
CA ARG A 242 1.48 18.74 14.20
C ARG A 242 1.33 19.00 12.70
N GLU A 243 1.55 18.00 11.86
CA GLU A 243 1.40 18.13 10.42
C GLU A 243 -0.06 18.40 10.01
N PHE A 244 -1.04 17.77 10.65
CA PHE A 244 -2.46 18.04 10.40
C PHE A 244 -2.92 19.40 10.90
N THR A 245 -2.32 19.90 11.99
CA THR A 245 -2.59 21.26 12.48
C THR A 245 -2.04 22.30 11.50
N GLN A 246 -0.89 22.01 10.89
CA GLN A 246 -0.25 22.90 9.91
C GLN A 246 -0.93 22.84 8.53
N TYR A 247 -1.39 21.66 8.10
CA TYR A 247 -2.00 21.40 6.79
C TYR A 247 -3.30 20.59 6.94
N PRO A 248 -4.40 21.20 7.40
CA PRO A 248 -5.66 20.51 7.66
C PRO A 248 -6.26 19.85 6.41
N GLU A 249 -6.03 20.42 5.23
CA GLU A 249 -6.46 19.89 3.94
C GLU A 249 -5.88 18.50 3.62
N MET A 250 -4.77 18.10 4.25
CA MET A 250 -4.22 16.75 4.09
C MET A 250 -5.19 15.67 4.59
N ILE A 251 -5.97 15.95 5.64
CA ILE A 251 -6.92 14.98 6.19
C ILE A 251 -7.96 14.63 5.13
N VAL A 252 -8.51 15.64 4.46
CA VAL A 252 -9.48 15.46 3.38
C VAL A 252 -8.84 14.70 2.22
N GLY A 253 -7.62 15.07 1.84
CA GLY A 253 -6.85 14.36 0.81
C GLY A 253 -6.65 12.88 1.13
N TYR A 254 -6.33 12.54 2.38
CA TYR A 254 -6.15 11.16 2.80
C TYR A 254 -7.45 10.37 2.74
N ILE A 255 -8.56 10.94 3.23
CA ILE A 255 -9.87 10.30 3.18
C ILE A 255 -10.28 10.02 1.73
N LEU A 256 -10.15 11.02 0.85
CA LEU A 256 -10.51 10.87 -0.56
C LEU A 256 -9.67 9.81 -1.26
N VAL A 257 -8.35 9.76 -1.00
CA VAL A 257 -7.49 8.72 -1.56
C VAL A 257 -7.86 7.34 -1.05
N MET A 258 -8.11 7.20 0.26
CA MET A 258 -8.50 5.93 0.85
C MET A 258 -9.81 5.41 0.23
N VAL A 259 -10.84 6.26 0.13
CA VAL A 259 -12.11 5.92 -0.50
C VAL A 259 -11.94 5.59 -1.98
N HIS A 260 -11.19 6.42 -2.72
CA HIS A 260 -10.98 6.23 -4.15
C HIS A 260 -10.32 4.89 -4.46
N VAL A 261 -9.23 4.53 -3.76
CA VAL A 261 -8.53 3.27 -4.00
C VAL A 261 -9.42 2.07 -3.61
N MET A 262 -10.17 2.18 -2.50
CA MET A 262 -11.13 1.13 -2.11
C MET A 262 -12.24 0.94 -3.15
N GLN A 263 -12.80 2.02 -3.68
CA GLN A 263 -13.81 1.97 -4.74
C GLN A 263 -13.26 1.32 -6.01
N ASN A 264 -12.07 1.71 -6.46
CA ASN A 264 -11.48 1.17 -7.69
C ASN A 264 -11.34 -0.36 -7.61
N ILE A 265 -10.92 -0.88 -6.46
CA ILE A 265 -10.73 -2.33 -6.32
C ILE A 265 -12.05 -3.08 -6.19
N LEU A 266 -13.04 -2.50 -5.51
CA LEU A 266 -14.38 -3.09 -5.53
C LEU A 266 -14.90 -3.18 -6.97
N LEU A 267 -14.70 -2.15 -7.79
CA LEU A 267 -15.11 -2.19 -9.20
C LEU A 267 -14.29 -3.21 -10.02
N ALA A 268 -13.00 -3.37 -9.73
CA ALA A 268 -12.14 -4.33 -10.42
C ALA A 268 -12.51 -5.80 -10.15
N LEU A 269 -13.10 -6.09 -8.98
CA LEU A 269 -13.52 -7.45 -8.61
C LEU A 269 -14.90 -7.85 -9.18
N ILE A 270 -15.63 -6.92 -9.81
CA ILE A 270 -16.91 -7.23 -10.45
C ILE A 270 -16.66 -8.08 -11.68
N GLN A 271 -17.28 -9.26 -11.76
CA GLN A 271 -17.40 -9.99 -13.01
C GLN A 271 -18.66 -9.50 -13.75
N LEU A 272 -18.47 -8.97 -14.95
CA LEU A 272 -19.57 -8.59 -15.85
C LEU A 272 -19.72 -9.67 -16.91
N ASP A 273 -20.73 -10.52 -16.78
CA ASP A 273 -21.17 -11.40 -17.86
C ASP A 273 -21.92 -10.54 -18.87
N PHE A 274 -21.25 -10.16 -19.95
CA PHE A 274 -21.92 -9.61 -21.11
C PHE A 274 -22.63 -10.76 -21.82
N ALA A 275 -23.96 -10.70 -21.89
CA ALA A 275 -24.74 -11.67 -22.66
C ALA A 275 -24.17 -11.73 -24.10
N PRO A 276 -23.93 -12.93 -24.66
CA PRO A 276 -23.58 -13.04 -26.07
C PRO A 276 -24.75 -12.50 -26.89
N LEU A 277 -24.46 -11.48 -27.71
CA LEU A 277 -25.37 -10.97 -28.74
C LEU A 277 -25.74 -12.09 -29.74
#